data_AF-A0A7C5TB47-F1
#
_entry.id   AF-A0A7C5TB47-F1
#
_cell.length_a   1.000
_cell.length_b   1.000
_cell.length_c   1.000
_cell.angle_alpha   90.00
_cell.angle_beta   90.00
_cell.angle_gamma   90.00
#
_symmetry.space_group_name_H-M   'P 1'
#
loop_
_entity.id
_entity.type
_entity.pdbx_description
1 polymer ?
#
loop_
_entity_poly.entity_id
_entity_poly.type
_entity_poly.pdbx_seq_one_letter_code
_entity_poly.pdbx_strand_id
1 'polypeptide(L)'
;MSNYELEFQIREIIIYALKRRVNYEGFVKAIVKALYPNLSIYAEPELVRKLKALIELINNTEKPKTPYDMPIEEVKQITANWKGSKYLVDDLGLPEIYEILRYSMQLGRNINLTRILAFINPWGNTAAFKLAFDEGSMREIARNYVTDFIRGQDELVHEIFGKFMNIEDLISSMNNKLRTNIIHLVKHDLEIKDNSLLIMADHGYDIECESAMCRLCHGNGCIKPIFSLITPLVILR
;
A
#
# COMPACT_ATOMS: atom_id res chain seq x y z
N MET A 1 -13.05 10.24 13.90
CA MET A 1 -13.28 8.83 13.54
C MET A 1 -12.00 8.06 13.83
N SER A 2 -12.06 6.85 14.36
CA SER A 2 -10.84 6.17 14.83
C SER A 2 -10.13 5.43 13.69
N ASN A 3 -8.78 5.47 13.66
CA ASN A 3 -7.96 4.74 12.69
C ASN A 3 -8.32 3.24 12.61
N TYR A 4 -8.87 2.68 13.70
CA TYR A 4 -9.34 1.29 13.78
C TYR A 4 -10.31 0.88 12.68
N GLU A 5 -11.22 1.76 12.23
CA GLU A 5 -12.17 1.41 11.17
C GLU A 5 -11.48 1.26 9.81
N LEU A 6 -10.52 2.14 9.52
CA LEU A 6 -9.70 2.09 8.31
C LEU A 6 -8.84 0.81 8.30
N GLU A 7 -8.16 0.53 9.41
CA GLU A 7 -7.38 -0.70 9.63
C GLU A 7 -8.21 -1.95 9.39
N PHE A 8 -9.41 -1.99 9.97
CA PHE A 8 -10.33 -3.11 9.86
C PHE A 8 -10.78 -3.35 8.40
N GLN A 9 -11.18 -2.30 7.68
CA GLN A 9 -11.63 -2.41 6.29
C GLN A 9 -10.52 -2.91 5.36
N ILE A 10 -9.30 -2.37 5.48
CA ILE A 10 -8.14 -2.80 4.69
C ILE A 10 -7.83 -4.28 4.96
N ARG A 11 -7.82 -4.67 6.23
CA ARG A 11 -7.60 -6.07 6.63
C ARG A 11 -8.68 -6.99 6.05
N GLU A 12 -9.95 -6.61 6.12
CA GLU A 12 -11.06 -7.41 5.59
C GLU A 12 -10.99 -7.58 4.07
N ILE A 13 -10.61 -6.53 3.33
CA ILE A 13 -10.37 -6.59 1.88
C ILE A 13 -9.30 -7.62 1.55
N ILE A 14 -8.16 -7.54 2.23
CA ILE A 14 -7.01 -8.42 1.99
C ILE A 14 -7.36 -9.87 2.35
N ILE A 15 -7.95 -10.13 3.53
CA ILE A 15 -8.36 -11.47 3.96
C ILE A 15 -9.40 -12.04 2.98
N TYR A 16 -10.36 -11.23 2.54
CA TYR A 16 -11.34 -11.66 1.56
C TYR A 16 -10.68 -12.09 0.24
N ALA A 17 -9.80 -11.25 -0.32
CA ALA A 17 -9.11 -11.55 -1.56
C ALA A 17 -8.22 -12.80 -1.44
N LEU A 18 -7.58 -13.03 -0.29
CA LEU A 18 -6.80 -14.25 -0.01
C LEU A 18 -7.71 -15.48 0.00
N LYS A 19 -8.84 -15.44 0.74
CA LYS A 19 -9.81 -16.54 0.81
C LYS A 19 -10.40 -16.90 -0.55
N ARG A 20 -10.67 -15.90 -1.38
CA ARG A 20 -11.20 -16.06 -2.74
C ARG A 20 -10.14 -16.40 -3.78
N ARG A 21 -8.86 -16.46 -3.39
CA ARG A 21 -7.72 -16.75 -4.28
C ARG A 21 -7.68 -15.83 -5.49
N VAL A 22 -8.02 -14.56 -5.29
CA VAL A 22 -7.86 -13.53 -6.32
C VAL A 22 -6.38 -13.49 -6.73
N ASN A 23 -6.06 -13.25 -7.99
CA ASN A 23 -4.67 -13.03 -8.39
C ASN A 23 -4.37 -11.52 -8.34
N TYR A 24 -3.10 -11.13 -8.41
CA TYR A 24 -2.68 -9.73 -8.37
C TYR A 24 -3.46 -8.86 -9.40
N GLU A 25 -3.52 -9.33 -10.65
CA GLU A 25 -4.30 -8.69 -11.71
C GLU A 25 -5.78 -8.50 -11.34
N GLY A 26 -6.43 -9.53 -10.78
CA GLY A 26 -7.83 -9.47 -10.35
C GLY A 26 -8.04 -8.47 -9.20
N PHE A 27 -7.05 -8.31 -8.32
CA PHE A 27 -7.08 -7.31 -7.27
C PHE A 27 -6.97 -5.89 -7.84
N VAL A 28 -6.03 -5.66 -8.76
CA VAL A 28 -5.88 -4.39 -9.48
C VAL A 28 -7.16 -4.05 -10.26
N LYS A 29 -7.73 -5.01 -11.00
CA LYS A 29 -9.02 -4.85 -11.70
C LYS A 29 -10.15 -4.44 -10.76
N ALA A 30 -10.19 -4.99 -9.55
CA ALA A 30 -11.18 -4.62 -8.55
C ALA A 30 -11.01 -3.18 -8.04
N ILE A 31 -9.77 -2.72 -7.85
CA ILE A 31 -9.47 -1.31 -7.52
C ILE A 31 -9.97 -0.40 -8.65
N VAL A 32 -9.57 -0.68 -9.90
CA VAL A 32 -9.98 0.11 -11.07
C VAL A 32 -11.49 0.17 -11.20
N LYS A 33 -12.17 -0.97 -11.05
CA LYS A 33 -13.65 -1.04 -11.13
C LYS A 33 -14.35 -0.32 -9.97
N ALA A 34 -13.71 -0.26 -8.80
CA ALA A 34 -14.23 0.49 -7.65
C ALA A 34 -14.13 2.00 -7.87
N LEU A 35 -12.99 2.49 -8.38
CA LEU A 35 -12.75 3.91 -8.68
C LEU A 35 -13.49 4.40 -9.92
N TYR A 36 -13.58 3.56 -10.96
CA TYR A 36 -14.17 3.89 -12.26
C TYR A 36 -15.20 2.83 -12.69
N PRO A 37 -16.43 2.87 -12.13
CA PRO A 37 -17.46 1.85 -12.37
C PRO A 37 -17.89 1.70 -13.84
N ASN A 38 -17.73 2.74 -14.65
CA ASN A 38 -18.14 2.76 -16.06
C ASN A 38 -17.15 2.06 -17.00
N LEU A 39 -15.93 1.75 -16.53
CA LEU A 39 -14.97 1.01 -17.36
C LEU A 39 -15.41 -0.44 -17.53
N SER A 40 -15.27 -0.94 -18.76
CA SER A 40 -15.65 -2.30 -19.15
C SER A 40 -14.60 -3.32 -18.71
N ILE A 41 -14.44 -3.46 -17.39
CA ILE A 41 -13.51 -4.40 -16.76
C ILE A 41 -14.31 -5.28 -15.81
N TYR A 42 -14.14 -6.60 -15.99
CA TYR A 42 -14.67 -7.57 -15.04
C TYR A 42 -13.76 -7.66 -13.82
N ALA A 43 -14.35 -7.61 -12.63
CA ALA A 43 -13.69 -7.81 -11.36
C ALA A 43 -14.63 -8.52 -10.40
N GLU A 44 -14.07 -9.16 -9.37
CA GLU A 44 -14.83 -9.88 -8.35
C GLU A 44 -15.79 -8.89 -7.62
N PRO A 45 -17.13 -9.07 -7.72
CA PRO A 45 -18.08 -8.03 -7.32
C PRO A 45 -18.04 -7.64 -5.84
N GLU A 46 -17.79 -8.60 -4.95
CA GLU A 46 -17.79 -8.38 -3.52
C GLU A 46 -16.50 -7.68 -3.07
N LEU A 47 -15.35 -7.98 -3.70
CA LEU A 47 -14.11 -7.24 -3.54
C LEU A 47 -14.28 -5.78 -3.98
N VAL A 48 -14.93 -5.55 -5.13
CA VAL A 48 -15.27 -4.20 -5.61
C VAL A 48 -16.16 -3.47 -4.59
N ARG A 49 -17.16 -4.15 -4.02
CA ARG A 49 -18.05 -3.56 -3.00
C ARG A 49 -17.28 -3.15 -1.75
N LYS A 50 -16.39 -4.00 -1.24
CA LYS A 50 -15.53 -3.70 -0.09
C LYS A 50 -14.58 -2.52 -0.37
N LEU A 51 -13.97 -2.49 -1.56
CA LEU A 51 -13.11 -1.38 -1.98
C LEU A 51 -13.88 -0.05 -2.10
N LYS A 52 -15.12 -0.07 -2.60
CA LYS A 52 -15.99 1.12 -2.62
C LYS A 52 -16.29 1.64 -1.22
N ALA A 53 -16.58 0.74 -0.28
CA ALA A 53 -16.80 1.11 1.12
C ALA A 53 -15.53 1.73 1.75
N LEU A 54 -14.35 1.19 1.43
CA LEU A 54 -13.07 1.78 1.85
C LEU A 54 -12.85 3.17 1.24
N ILE A 55 -13.14 3.35 -0.05
CA ILE A 55 -13.04 4.66 -0.73
C ILE A 55 -13.97 5.68 -0.06
N GLU A 56 -15.21 5.30 0.22
CA GLU A 56 -16.18 6.15 0.91
C GLU A 56 -15.70 6.51 2.33
N LEU A 57 -15.20 5.53 3.07
CA LEU A 57 -14.62 5.74 4.40
C LEU A 57 -13.48 6.75 4.36
N ILE A 58 -12.50 6.59 3.46
CA ILE A 58 -11.35 7.50 3.32
C ILE A 58 -11.82 8.91 2.93
N ASN A 59 -12.80 9.04 2.02
CA ASN A 59 -13.33 10.33 1.63
C ASN A 59 -14.01 11.06 2.80
N ASN A 60 -14.74 10.32 3.65
CA ASN A 60 -15.49 10.85 4.79
C ASN A 60 -14.65 10.99 6.07
N THR A 61 -13.43 10.45 6.09
CA THR A 61 -12.50 10.60 7.20
C THR A 61 -11.94 12.03 7.23
N GLU A 62 -11.99 12.67 8.40
CA GLU A 62 -11.25 13.90 8.64
C GLU A 62 -9.75 13.63 8.50
N LYS A 63 -9.13 14.33 7.55
CA LYS A 63 -7.71 14.14 7.23
C LYS A 63 -6.86 15.08 8.10
N PRO A 64 -5.64 14.68 8.47
CA PRO A 64 -4.68 15.58 9.10
C PRO A 64 -4.56 16.87 8.28
N LYS A 65 -4.52 18.03 8.94
CA LYS A 65 -4.39 19.33 8.26
C LYS A 65 -2.94 19.59 7.87
N THR A 66 -2.03 19.13 8.72
CA THR A 66 -0.59 19.22 8.52
C THR A 66 0.05 17.85 8.67
N PRO A 67 1.25 17.64 8.13
CA PRO A 67 2.01 16.41 8.37
C PRO A 67 2.27 16.12 9.86
N TYR A 68 2.38 17.14 10.70
CA TYR A 68 2.61 16.99 12.14
C TYR A 68 1.38 16.47 12.90
N ASP A 69 0.18 16.57 12.31
CA ASP A 69 -1.05 16.03 12.88
C ASP A 69 -1.24 14.54 12.58
N MET A 70 -0.32 13.91 11.83
CA MET A 70 -0.38 12.49 11.52
C MET A 70 -0.21 11.66 12.81
N PRO A 71 -1.05 10.63 13.04
CA PRO A 71 -1.05 9.83 14.27
C PRO A 71 0.09 8.80 14.30
N ILE A 72 1.33 9.25 14.11
CA ILE A 72 2.50 8.38 13.93
C ILE A 72 3.13 7.90 15.24
N GLU A 73 2.73 8.43 16.40
CA GLU A 73 3.36 8.08 17.67
C GLU A 73 3.17 6.60 18.02
N GLU A 74 2.01 6.00 17.71
CA GLU A 74 1.81 4.54 17.84
C GLU A 74 2.78 3.78 16.92
N VAL A 75 3.00 4.27 15.70
CA VAL A 75 3.91 3.66 14.72
C VAL A 75 5.36 3.73 15.18
N LYS A 76 5.80 4.90 15.69
CA LYS A 76 7.13 5.08 16.28
C LYS A 76 7.34 4.11 17.45
N GLN A 77 6.36 4.00 18.36
CA GLN A 77 6.44 3.11 19.51
C GLN A 77 6.49 1.64 19.10
N ILE A 78 5.65 1.20 18.16
CA ILE A 78 5.66 -0.19 17.67
C ILE A 78 7.00 -0.50 17.00
N THR A 79 7.49 0.39 16.14
CA THR A 79 8.73 0.19 15.38
C THR A 79 9.96 0.16 16.29
N ALA A 80 10.00 1.02 17.32
CA ALA A 80 11.08 1.04 18.30
C ALA A 80 11.13 -0.25 19.15
N ASN A 81 9.97 -0.84 19.47
CA ASN A 81 9.87 -2.03 20.33
C ASN A 81 9.83 -3.36 19.56
N TRP A 82 9.87 -3.32 18.23
CA TRP A 82 9.79 -4.52 17.41
C TRP A 82 11.09 -5.32 17.45
N LYS A 83 10.97 -6.63 17.71
CA LYS A 83 12.11 -7.56 17.85
C LYS A 83 12.45 -8.34 16.58
N GLY A 84 11.54 -8.38 15.61
CA GLY A 84 11.75 -9.06 14.33
C GLY A 84 12.38 -8.15 13.28
N SER A 85 12.34 -8.58 12.02
CA SER A 85 12.84 -7.78 10.90
C SER A 85 11.90 -6.60 10.61
N LYS A 86 12.49 -5.46 10.24
CA LYS A 86 11.79 -4.21 9.97
C LYS A 86 12.24 -3.60 8.66
N TYR A 87 11.27 -3.18 7.85
CA TYR A 87 11.53 -2.60 6.55
C TYR A 87 10.77 -1.29 6.39
N LEU A 88 11.44 -0.31 5.82
CA LEU A 88 10.83 0.91 5.29
C LEU A 88 10.82 0.80 3.77
N VAL A 89 9.66 0.99 3.15
CA VAL A 89 9.47 0.93 1.71
C VAL A 89 9.04 2.31 1.21
N ASP A 90 9.72 2.81 0.18
CA ASP A 90 9.34 4.01 -0.57
C ASP A 90 8.23 3.63 -1.53
N ASP A 91 7.00 4.02 -1.18
CA ASP A 91 5.73 3.64 -1.82
C ASP A 91 5.36 2.14 -1.72
N LEU A 92 4.17 1.85 -1.17
CA LEU A 92 3.60 0.50 -1.13
C LEU A 92 2.07 0.52 -1.25
N GLY A 93 1.58 0.17 -2.45
CA GLY A 93 0.14 0.11 -2.73
C GLY A 93 -0.59 -1.08 -2.09
N LEU A 94 -1.93 -0.98 -2.02
CA LEU A 94 -2.78 -2.08 -1.56
C LEU A 94 -2.56 -3.39 -2.34
N PRO A 95 -2.39 -3.39 -3.69
CA PRO A 95 -2.09 -4.62 -4.44
C PRO A 95 -0.80 -5.29 -3.98
N GLU A 96 0.22 -4.52 -3.63
CA GLU A 96 1.53 -5.01 -3.19
C GLU A 96 1.47 -5.58 -1.78
N ILE A 97 0.78 -4.90 -0.86
CA ILE A 97 0.53 -5.45 0.50
C ILE A 97 -0.18 -6.80 0.38
N TYR A 98 -1.19 -6.88 -0.49
CA TYR A 98 -1.90 -8.11 -0.79
C TYR A 98 -0.96 -9.20 -1.35
N GLU A 99 -0.09 -8.86 -2.31
CA GLU A 99 0.82 -9.81 -2.93
C GLU A 99 1.90 -10.31 -1.98
N ILE A 100 2.43 -9.45 -1.09
CA ILE A 100 3.39 -9.86 -0.05
C ILE A 100 2.80 -11.00 0.78
N LEU A 101 1.54 -10.85 1.20
CA LEU A 101 0.82 -11.85 1.98
C LEU A 101 0.51 -13.11 1.16
N ARG A 102 -0.08 -12.94 -0.03
CA ARG A 102 -0.44 -14.06 -0.91
C ARG A 102 0.77 -14.91 -1.25
N TYR A 103 1.88 -14.26 -1.60
CA TYR A 103 3.10 -14.95 -1.99
C TYR A 103 3.81 -15.58 -0.79
N SER A 104 3.82 -14.93 0.38
CA SER A 104 4.34 -15.53 1.61
C SER A 104 3.60 -16.82 2.00
N MET A 105 2.26 -16.83 1.87
CA MET A 105 1.46 -18.05 2.09
C MET A 105 1.76 -19.15 1.06
N GLN A 106 2.01 -18.79 -0.20
CA GLN A 106 2.38 -19.75 -1.25
C GLN A 106 3.73 -20.42 -1.00
N LEU A 107 4.67 -19.72 -0.36
CA LEU A 107 5.95 -20.29 0.06
C LEU A 107 5.82 -21.24 1.27
N GLY A 108 4.61 -21.49 1.78
CA GLY A 108 4.38 -22.32 2.95
C GLY A 108 4.92 -21.70 4.24
N ARG A 109 5.25 -20.41 4.23
CA ARG A 109 5.69 -19.69 5.43
C ARG A 109 4.48 -19.57 6.36
N ASN A 110 4.66 -19.93 7.63
CA ASN A 110 3.60 -19.81 8.65
C ASN A 110 3.52 -18.36 9.14
N ILE A 111 3.29 -17.45 8.20
CA ILE A 111 3.21 -16.00 8.42
C ILE A 111 1.78 -15.58 8.13
N ASN A 112 1.11 -15.13 9.17
CA ASN A 112 -0.24 -14.63 9.14
C ASN A 112 -0.25 -13.11 9.21
N LEU A 113 -1.21 -12.50 8.53
CA LEU A 113 -1.51 -11.09 8.72
C LEU A 113 -2.03 -10.89 10.14
N THR A 114 -1.20 -10.34 11.02
CA THR A 114 -1.57 -10.06 12.40
C THR A 114 -2.35 -8.76 12.47
N ARG A 115 -1.80 -7.68 11.92
CA ARG A 115 -2.39 -6.34 11.94
C ARG A 115 -1.92 -5.54 10.74
N ILE A 116 -2.75 -4.61 10.27
CA ILE A 116 -2.36 -3.53 9.38
C ILE A 116 -2.78 -2.26 10.11
N LEU A 117 -1.82 -1.41 10.44
CA LEU A 117 -2.13 -0.01 10.77
C LEU A 117 -2.19 0.77 9.48
N ALA A 118 -3.14 1.68 9.41
CA ALA A 118 -3.24 2.60 8.30
C ALA A 118 -3.58 3.97 8.88
N PHE A 119 -2.78 4.96 8.50
CA PHE A 119 -3.02 6.34 8.81
C PHE A 119 -2.94 7.17 7.55
N ILE A 120 -3.51 8.37 7.59
CA ILE A 120 -3.61 9.24 6.44
C ILE A 120 -2.39 10.17 6.42
N ASN A 121 -1.57 10.05 5.38
CA ASN A 121 -0.60 11.07 5.00
C ASN A 121 -1.35 12.17 4.23
N PRO A 122 -1.40 13.40 4.75
CA PRO A 122 -2.27 14.45 4.23
C PRO A 122 -1.86 14.92 2.83
N TRP A 123 -0.62 14.68 2.43
CA TRP A 123 -0.11 15.06 1.11
C TRP A 123 0.14 13.86 0.20
N GLY A 124 -0.04 12.64 0.69
CA GLY A 124 0.22 11.40 -0.04
C GLY A 124 1.60 11.34 -0.68
N ASN A 125 2.63 11.85 0.00
CA ASN A 125 4.00 11.89 -0.50
C ASN A 125 5.04 11.75 0.63
N THR A 126 6.26 11.44 0.25
CA THR A 126 7.40 11.27 1.17
C THR A 126 7.69 12.53 1.99
N ALA A 127 7.45 13.73 1.47
CA ALA A 127 7.77 14.97 2.17
C ALA A 127 6.96 15.13 3.47
N ALA A 128 5.65 14.87 3.41
CA ALA A 128 4.81 14.86 4.61
C ALA A 128 5.26 13.80 5.62
N PHE A 129 5.56 12.59 5.15
CA PHE A 129 6.01 11.51 6.03
C PHE A 129 7.28 11.88 6.79
N LYS A 130 8.28 12.45 6.11
CA LYS A 130 9.51 12.96 6.73
C LYS A 130 9.25 14.03 7.79
N LEU A 131 8.38 14.98 7.49
CA LEU A 131 8.01 16.04 8.45
C LEU A 131 7.31 15.47 9.67
N ALA A 132 6.43 14.48 9.50
CA ALA A 132 5.78 13.81 10.62
C ALA A 132 6.81 13.16 11.54
N PHE A 133 7.80 12.48 10.97
CA PHE A 133 8.90 11.84 11.72
C PHE A 133 9.94 12.80 12.28
N ASP A 134 9.90 14.08 11.89
CA ASP A 134 10.92 15.10 12.21
C ASP A 134 12.33 14.75 11.68
N GLU A 135 12.39 14.21 10.45
CA GLU A 135 13.63 13.74 9.82
C GLU A 135 13.86 14.41 8.44
N GLY A 136 15.11 14.57 8.04
CA GLY A 136 15.47 15.19 6.75
C GLY A 136 15.28 14.26 5.55
N SER A 137 15.35 12.94 5.76
CA SER A 137 15.35 11.92 4.71
C SER A 137 14.78 10.57 5.17
N MET A 138 14.27 9.77 4.22
CA MET A 138 13.87 8.38 4.47
C MET A 138 15.02 7.50 4.98
N ARG A 139 16.28 7.83 4.62
CA ARG A 139 17.47 7.14 5.15
C ARG A 139 17.68 7.42 6.64
N GLU A 140 17.38 8.63 7.10
CA GLU A 140 17.48 8.98 8.52
C GLU A 140 16.37 8.30 9.32
N ILE A 141 15.14 8.28 8.82
CA ILE A 141 14.06 7.46 9.41
C ILE A 141 14.52 6.01 9.51
N ALA A 142 15.00 5.43 8.41
CA ALA A 142 15.44 4.04 8.41
C ALA A 142 16.55 3.76 9.43
N ARG A 143 17.52 4.66 9.55
CA ARG A 143 18.61 4.56 10.53
C ARG A 143 18.10 4.67 11.97
N ASN A 144 17.29 5.67 12.26
CA ASN A 144 16.83 5.98 13.62
C ASN A 144 15.85 4.92 14.15
N TYR A 145 15.13 4.24 13.26
CA TYR A 145 14.20 3.17 13.61
C TYR A 145 14.76 1.76 13.32
N VAL A 146 16.04 1.65 12.95
CA VAL A 146 16.76 0.39 12.65
C VAL A 146 15.96 -0.48 11.68
N THR A 147 15.63 0.09 10.51
CA THR A 147 14.89 -0.57 9.44
C THR A 147 15.72 -0.57 8.16
N ASP A 148 15.63 -1.62 7.35
CA ASP A 148 16.22 -1.58 6.01
C ASP A 148 15.35 -0.75 5.06
N PHE A 149 15.97 0.07 4.22
CA PHE A 149 15.25 0.96 3.30
C PHE A 149 15.21 0.41 1.87
N ILE A 150 14.01 0.23 1.34
CA ILE A 150 13.71 -0.28 -0.01
C ILE A 150 13.09 0.84 -0.84
N ARG A 151 13.59 1.08 -2.07
CA ARG A 151 13.21 2.25 -2.90
C ARG A 151 12.60 1.94 -4.26
N GLY A 152 12.83 0.75 -4.80
CA GLY A 152 12.53 0.47 -6.21
C GLY A 152 11.04 0.45 -6.58
N GLN A 153 10.12 0.60 -5.63
CA GLN A 153 8.69 0.71 -5.91
C GLN A 153 8.34 2.08 -6.48
N ASP A 154 8.62 3.17 -5.75
CA ASP A 154 8.31 4.54 -6.16
C ASP A 154 8.94 4.93 -7.50
N GLU A 155 10.19 4.50 -7.74
CA GLU A 155 10.87 4.70 -9.04
C GLU A 155 10.08 4.10 -10.22
N LEU A 156 9.52 2.88 -10.05
CA LEU A 156 8.69 2.26 -11.08
C LEU A 156 7.39 3.04 -11.28
N VAL A 157 6.77 3.49 -10.18
CA VAL A 157 5.53 4.28 -10.22
C VAL A 157 5.73 5.57 -11.01
N HIS A 158 6.84 6.27 -10.81
CA HIS A 158 7.13 7.50 -11.54
C HIS A 158 7.56 7.27 -13.00
N GLU A 159 8.56 6.42 -13.24
CA GLU A 159 9.21 6.34 -14.55
C GLU A 159 8.38 5.61 -15.61
N ILE A 160 7.65 4.58 -15.18
CA ILE A 160 6.91 3.69 -16.06
C ILE A 160 5.43 3.98 -15.97
N PHE A 161 4.90 3.99 -14.75
CA PHE A 161 3.46 4.00 -14.54
C PHE A 161 2.86 5.40 -14.44
N GLY A 162 3.68 6.45 -14.30
CA GLY A 162 3.23 7.84 -14.22
C GLY A 162 2.67 8.39 -15.52
N LYS A 163 2.82 7.67 -16.64
CA LYS A 163 2.31 8.03 -17.96
C LYS A 163 1.00 7.30 -18.26
N PHE A 164 0.05 8.01 -18.86
CA PHE A 164 -1.19 7.39 -19.33
C PHE A 164 -0.92 6.31 -20.36
N MET A 165 -1.49 5.13 -20.14
CA MET A 165 -1.46 3.99 -21.05
C MET A 165 -2.83 3.31 -21.07
N ASN A 166 -3.09 2.46 -22.05
CA ASN A 166 -4.35 1.72 -22.06
C ASN A 166 -4.48 0.88 -20.78
N ILE A 167 -5.70 0.77 -20.26
CA ILE A 167 -5.94 0.06 -19.00
C ILE A 167 -5.49 -1.40 -19.00
N GLU A 168 -5.59 -2.10 -20.13
CA GLU A 168 -5.10 -3.48 -20.26
C GLU A 168 -3.58 -3.53 -20.18
N ASP A 169 -2.90 -2.60 -20.85
CA ASP A 169 -1.44 -2.46 -20.81
C ASP A 169 -0.94 -2.09 -19.41
N LEU A 170 -1.68 -1.20 -18.71
CA LEU A 170 -1.36 -0.82 -17.34
C LEU A 170 -1.42 -2.03 -16.42
N ILE A 171 -2.55 -2.75 -16.41
CA ILE A 171 -2.76 -3.90 -15.55
C ILE A 171 -1.73 -5.00 -15.84
N SER A 172 -1.48 -5.29 -17.12
CA SER A 172 -0.46 -6.25 -17.55
C SER A 172 0.93 -5.83 -17.08
N SER A 173 1.28 -4.55 -17.23
CA SER A 173 2.58 -4.02 -16.82
C SER A 173 2.76 -4.02 -15.30
N MET A 174 1.73 -3.69 -14.51
CA MET A 174 1.76 -3.80 -13.05
C MET A 174 1.99 -5.24 -12.62
N ASN A 175 1.28 -6.20 -13.22
CA ASN A 175 1.45 -7.62 -12.92
C ASN A 175 2.83 -8.17 -13.33
N ASN A 176 3.47 -7.59 -14.35
CA ASN A 176 4.78 -8.02 -14.81
C ASN A 176 5.92 -7.34 -14.03
N LYS A 177 5.77 -6.08 -13.62
CA LYS A 177 6.85 -5.30 -12.98
C LYS A 177 6.66 -5.17 -11.48
N LEU A 178 5.57 -4.54 -11.01
CA LEU A 178 5.35 -4.32 -9.57
C LEU A 178 5.23 -5.64 -8.82
N ARG A 179 4.38 -6.55 -9.30
CA ARG A 179 4.22 -7.88 -8.70
C ARG A 179 5.54 -8.66 -8.67
N THR A 180 6.30 -8.65 -9.78
CA THR A 180 7.59 -9.34 -9.84
C THR A 180 8.60 -8.74 -8.87
N ASN A 181 8.61 -7.42 -8.74
CA ASN A 181 9.44 -6.72 -7.75
C ASN A 181 9.06 -7.14 -6.31
N ILE A 182 7.77 -7.23 -5.99
CA ILE A 182 7.30 -7.74 -4.69
C ILE A 182 7.70 -9.20 -4.47
N ILE A 183 7.62 -10.05 -5.48
CA ILE A 183 8.06 -11.45 -5.38
C ILE A 183 9.56 -11.52 -5.12
N HIS A 184 10.35 -10.69 -5.80
CA HIS A 184 11.79 -10.59 -5.57
C HIS A 184 12.07 -10.17 -4.13
N LEU A 185 11.42 -9.09 -3.68
CA LEU A 185 11.50 -8.57 -2.34
C LEU A 185 11.20 -9.66 -1.29
N VAL A 186 10.08 -10.37 -1.42
CA VAL A 186 9.68 -11.44 -0.48
C VAL A 186 10.65 -12.63 -0.48
N LYS A 187 11.25 -12.95 -1.62
CA LYS A 187 12.19 -14.08 -1.75
C LYS A 187 13.58 -13.78 -1.22
N HIS A 188 14.09 -12.58 -1.48
CA HIS A 188 15.52 -12.28 -1.37
C HIS A 188 15.84 -11.23 -0.32
N ASP A 189 14.99 -10.21 -0.18
CA ASP A 189 15.32 -9.02 0.61
C ASP A 189 14.65 -9.05 1.99
N LEU A 190 13.45 -9.61 2.08
CA LEU A 190 12.74 -9.78 3.35
C LEU A 190 13.30 -11.02 4.07
N GLU A 191 14.34 -10.79 4.87
CA GLU A 191 14.78 -11.73 5.90
C GLU A 191 13.65 -11.87 6.91
N ILE A 192 12.91 -12.98 6.88
CA ILE A 192 11.90 -13.23 7.89
C ILE A 192 12.54 -14.07 9.01
N LYS A 193 13.12 -13.36 9.98
CA LYS A 193 13.57 -13.97 11.24
C LYS A 193 12.35 -14.21 12.13
N ASP A 194 12.26 -15.42 12.68
CA ASP A 194 11.23 -15.82 13.65
C ASP A 194 9.76 -15.55 13.22
N ASN A 195 9.48 -15.63 11.90
CA ASN A 195 8.18 -15.34 11.28
C ASN A 195 7.64 -13.92 11.54
N SER A 196 8.43 -13.03 12.17
CA SER A 196 7.97 -11.72 12.62
C SER A 196 8.52 -10.62 11.70
N LEU A 197 7.63 -10.05 10.89
CA LEU A 197 7.95 -8.99 9.94
C LEU A 197 7.13 -7.73 10.21
N LEU A 198 7.80 -6.58 10.17
CA LEU A 198 7.16 -5.27 10.16
C LEU A 198 7.58 -4.53 8.88
N ILE A 199 6.59 -4.10 8.09
CA ILE A 199 6.81 -3.30 6.89
C ILE A 199 6.08 -1.97 7.07
N MET A 200 6.82 -0.88 6.99
CA MET A 200 6.30 0.48 6.96
C MET A 200 6.48 1.03 5.56
N ALA A 201 5.49 1.72 5.02
CA ALA A 201 5.68 2.57 3.84
C ALA A 201 5.19 3.97 4.15
N ASP A 202 5.67 4.97 3.42
CA ASP A 202 5.33 6.39 3.60
C ASP A 202 4.01 6.80 2.94
N HIS A 203 3.66 6.14 1.85
CA HIS A 203 2.38 6.23 1.16
C HIS A 203 2.11 4.99 0.28
N GLY A 204 0.98 5.00 -0.41
CA GLY A 204 0.70 4.14 -1.55
C GLY A 204 0.57 4.96 -2.83
N TYR A 205 -0.05 4.36 -3.85
CA TYR A 205 -0.43 5.03 -5.08
C TYR A 205 -1.93 4.85 -5.38
N ASP A 206 -2.47 5.73 -6.21
CA ASP A 206 -3.79 5.61 -6.83
C ASP A 206 -3.66 5.17 -8.29
N ILE A 207 -4.75 4.61 -8.82
CA ILE A 207 -4.91 4.41 -10.27
C ILE A 207 -5.83 5.51 -10.75
N GLU A 208 -5.35 6.36 -11.64
CA GLU A 208 -6.12 7.43 -12.25
C GLU A 208 -6.42 7.09 -13.71
N CYS A 209 -7.69 7.24 -14.10
CA CYS A 209 -8.16 6.95 -15.45
C CYS A 209 -8.91 8.15 -16.07
N GLU A 210 -8.59 8.44 -17.32
CA GLU A 210 -9.35 9.30 -18.21
C GLU A 210 -9.84 8.46 -19.39
N SER A 211 -11.15 8.20 -19.44
CA SER A 211 -11.71 7.18 -20.33
C SER A 211 -11.00 5.82 -20.14
N ALA A 212 -10.48 5.18 -21.19
CA ALA A 212 -9.77 3.90 -21.10
C ALA A 212 -8.26 4.02 -20.87
N MET A 213 -7.75 5.25 -20.70
CA MET A 213 -6.33 5.52 -20.47
C MET A 213 -6.10 5.74 -18.99
N CYS A 214 -5.18 5.00 -18.39
CA CYS A 214 -4.92 5.05 -16.96
C CYS A 214 -3.42 5.18 -16.67
N ARG A 215 -3.10 5.68 -15.48
CA ARG A 215 -1.74 5.81 -14.93
C ARG A 215 -1.75 5.56 -13.43
N LEU A 216 -0.58 5.37 -12.84
CA LEU A 216 -0.39 5.47 -11.41
C LEU A 216 0.01 6.91 -11.03
N CYS A 217 -0.42 7.34 -9.86
CA CYS A 217 -0.06 8.64 -9.30
C CYS A 217 -0.09 8.56 -7.78
N HIS A 218 0.50 9.54 -7.11
CA HIS A 218 0.33 9.75 -5.67
C HIS A 218 0.32 11.23 -5.32
N GLY A 219 -0.28 11.54 -4.16
CA GLY A 219 -0.32 12.87 -3.59
C GLY A 219 -0.85 13.94 -4.55
N ASN A 220 -0.10 15.05 -4.66
CA ASN A 220 -0.42 16.16 -5.57
C ASN A 220 -0.28 15.80 -7.06
N GLY A 221 0.31 14.65 -7.37
CA GLY A 221 0.36 14.11 -8.73
C GLY A 221 -0.97 13.52 -9.19
N CYS A 222 -1.94 13.32 -8.30
CA CYS A 222 -3.29 12.81 -8.61
C CYS A 222 -4.34 13.93 -8.63
N ILE A 223 -5.37 13.78 -9.47
CA ILE A 223 -6.57 14.64 -9.46
C ILE A 223 -7.37 14.42 -8.17
N LYS A 224 -7.49 13.16 -7.74
CA LYS A 224 -8.23 12.79 -6.52
C LYS A 224 -7.51 11.69 -5.76
N PRO A 225 -6.52 12.02 -4.92
CA PRO A 225 -5.79 11.02 -4.13
C PRO A 225 -6.72 10.37 -3.09
N ILE A 226 -6.69 9.05 -3.03
CA ILE A 226 -7.48 8.22 -2.10
C ILE A 226 -6.57 7.18 -1.45
N PHE A 227 -6.13 6.19 -2.21
CA PHE A 227 -5.28 5.11 -1.72
C PHE A 227 -3.85 5.57 -1.52
N SER A 228 -3.38 6.55 -2.30
CA SER A 228 -2.06 7.17 -2.09
C SER A 228 -1.93 7.93 -0.78
N LEU A 229 -3.05 8.28 -0.14
CA LEU A 229 -3.01 8.90 1.18
C LEU A 229 -2.75 7.88 2.30
N ILE A 230 -2.87 6.58 2.02
CA ILE A 230 -2.68 5.54 3.03
C ILE A 230 -1.20 5.34 3.28
N THR A 231 -0.80 5.48 4.53
CA THR A 231 0.52 5.11 5.03
C THR A 231 0.40 3.82 5.84
N PRO A 232 0.82 2.67 5.30
CA PRO A 232 0.62 1.38 5.94
C PRO A 232 1.76 1.00 6.89
N LEU A 233 1.41 0.40 8.03
CA LEU A 233 2.29 -0.43 8.85
C LEU A 233 1.74 -1.87 8.87
N VAL A 234 2.37 -2.76 8.12
CA VAL A 234 1.98 -4.16 7.98
C VAL A 234 2.75 -5.01 8.97
N ILE A 235 2.03 -5.72 9.84
CA ILE A 235 2.59 -6.59 10.88
C ILE A 235 2.23 -8.03 10.57
N LEU A 236 3.25 -8.85 10.34
CA LEU A 236 3.14 -10.28 10.04
C LEU A 236 3.79 -11.11 11.14
N ARG A 237 3.15 -12.23 11.52
CA ARG A 237 3.65 -13.18 12.53
C ARG A 237 3.25 -14.61 12.22
#